data_AF-A0A662PSX1-F1
#
_entry.id   AF-A0A662PSX1-F1
#
_cell.length_a   1.000
_cell.length_b   1.000
_cell.length_c   1.000
_cell.angle_alpha   90.00
_cell.angle_beta   90.00
_cell.angle_gamma   90.00
#
_symmetry.space_group_name_H-M   'P 1'
#
loop_
_entity.id
_entity.type
_entity.pdbx_description
1 polymer ?
#
loop_
_entity_poly.entity_id
_entity_poly.type
_entity_poly.pdbx_seq_one_letter_code
_entity_poly.pdbx_strand_id
1 'polypeptide(L)'
;MVELRPDKKTERLLREWAENCAVLWNTINHKRRQQFFRGEKVDLGEDRLLYDIFKPLVGSATAQQIMRKNSEAWRSFFALKKRKAKGKLPPEVKRISPPGYWKDRATERKRLIIVIRRDLYTFSQSSKIRIKAAPRKLKEKYGVRGPLIVRWVGRPRWWG
;
A
#
# COMPACT_ATOMS: atom_id res chain seq x y z
N MET A 1 -12.65 3.43 -17.54
CA MET A 1 -12.06 2.83 -16.34
C MET A 1 -10.99 1.85 -16.79
N VAL A 2 -9.85 1.73 -16.10
CA VAL A 2 -8.81 0.75 -16.44
C VAL A 2 -9.01 -0.48 -15.56
N GLU A 3 -9.08 -1.65 -16.17
CA GLU A 3 -9.25 -2.95 -15.50
C GLU A 3 -8.07 -3.86 -15.81
N LEU A 4 -7.52 -4.53 -14.79
CA LEU A 4 -6.45 -5.51 -14.96
C LEU A 4 -7.04 -6.89 -15.30
N ARG A 5 -6.44 -7.57 -16.29
CA ARG A 5 -6.78 -8.94 -16.72
C ARG A 5 -5.57 -9.87 -16.61
N PRO A 6 -5.13 -10.22 -15.39
CA PRO A 6 -4.09 -11.21 -15.19
C PRO A 6 -4.56 -12.61 -15.62
N ASP A 7 -3.64 -13.49 -15.99
CA ASP A 7 -3.93 -14.92 -16.02
C ASP A 7 -4.12 -15.47 -14.59
N LYS A 8 -4.70 -16.67 -14.45
CA LYS A 8 -5.01 -17.28 -13.14
C LYS A 8 -3.81 -17.35 -12.19
N LYS A 9 -2.61 -17.59 -12.71
CA LYS A 9 -1.38 -17.72 -11.93
C LYS A 9 -0.90 -16.36 -11.45
N THR A 10 -0.86 -15.38 -12.37
CA THR A 10 -0.54 -13.98 -12.09
C THR A 10 -1.52 -13.38 -11.08
N GLU A 11 -2.80 -13.72 -11.18
CA GLU A 11 -3.83 -13.29 -10.23
C GLU A 11 -3.56 -13.80 -8.82
N ARG A 12 -3.26 -15.11 -8.67
CA ARG A 12 -2.91 -15.70 -7.36
C ARG A 12 -1.69 -15.02 -6.75
N LEU A 13 -0.65 -14.77 -7.55
CA LEU A 13 0.54 -14.04 -7.11
C LEU A 13 0.21 -12.62 -6.65
N LEU A 14 -0.56 -11.87 -7.45
CA LEU A 14 -0.97 -10.50 -7.11
C LEU A 14 -1.79 -10.46 -5.82
N ARG A 15 -2.69 -11.43 -5.62
CA ARG A 15 -3.50 -11.53 -4.40
C ARG A 15 -2.62 -11.77 -3.17
N GLU A 16 -1.75 -12.79 -3.19
CA GLU A 16 -0.84 -13.06 -2.07
C GLU A 16 0.09 -11.88 -1.78
N TRP A 17 0.61 -11.23 -2.83
CA TRP A 17 1.44 -10.05 -2.68
C TRP A 17 0.67 -8.88 -2.02
N ALA A 18 -0.55 -8.61 -2.47
CA ALA A 18 -1.41 -7.56 -1.92
C ALA A 18 -1.84 -7.86 -0.48
N GLU A 19 -2.09 -9.13 -0.14
CA GLU A 19 -2.38 -9.53 1.24
C GLU A 19 -1.20 -9.28 2.17
N ASN A 20 0.02 -9.63 1.75
CA ASN A 20 1.23 -9.35 2.52
C ASN A 20 1.46 -7.84 2.69
N CYS A 21 1.14 -7.03 1.66
CA CYS A 21 1.17 -5.57 1.75
C CYS A 21 0.16 -5.03 2.79
N ALA A 22 -1.06 -5.58 2.82
CA ALA A 22 -2.07 -5.21 3.81
C ALA A 22 -1.66 -5.60 5.23
N VAL A 23 -1.03 -6.77 5.42
CA VAL A 23 -0.48 -7.15 6.72
C VAL A 23 0.60 -6.16 7.16
N LEU A 24 1.57 -5.81 6.31
CA LEU A 24 2.60 -4.82 6.64
C LEU A 24 1.99 -3.47 7.06
N TRP A 25 1.07 -2.93 6.25
CA TRP A 25 0.38 -1.68 6.58
C TRP A 25 -0.33 -1.78 7.94
N ASN A 26 -1.07 -2.87 8.16
CA ASN A 26 -1.85 -3.05 9.38
C ASN A 26 -0.98 -3.21 10.62
N THR A 27 0.14 -3.92 10.53
CA THR A 27 1.08 -4.11 11.66
C THR A 27 1.72 -2.79 12.06
N ILE A 28 2.25 -2.02 11.10
CA ILE A 28 2.81 -0.68 11.37
C ILE A 28 1.74 0.21 12.01
N ASN A 29 0.54 0.21 11.40
CA ASN A 29 -0.53 1.06 11.86
C ASN A 29 -1.04 0.67 13.24
N HIS A 30 -1.08 -0.62 13.57
CA HIS A 30 -1.46 -1.11 14.88
C HIS A 30 -0.52 -0.56 15.96
N LYS A 31 0.79 -0.72 15.80
CA LYS A 31 1.81 -0.19 16.72
C LYS A 31 1.64 1.32 16.95
N ARG A 32 1.51 2.09 15.88
CA ARG A 32 1.34 3.55 15.94
C ARG A 32 0.02 3.97 16.58
N ARG A 33 -1.07 3.23 16.33
CA ARG A 33 -2.36 3.47 16.99
C ARG A 33 -2.28 3.19 18.48
N GLN A 34 -1.61 2.12 18.90
CA GLN A 34 -1.41 1.82 20.33
C GLN A 34 -0.71 2.98 21.04
N GLN A 35 0.41 3.46 20.48
CA GLN A 35 1.11 4.65 20.99
C GLN A 35 0.17 5.85 21.08
N PHE A 36 -0.54 6.17 19.99
CA PHE A 36 -1.44 7.31 19.94
C PHE A 36 -2.56 7.26 21.00
N PHE A 37 -3.20 6.10 21.18
CA PHE A 37 -4.31 5.97 22.13
C PHE A 37 -3.85 5.89 23.58
N ARG A 38 -2.58 5.52 23.83
CA ARG A 38 -1.94 5.64 25.15
C ARG A 38 -1.46 7.06 25.47
N GLY A 39 -1.62 8.01 24.55
CA GLY A 39 -1.12 9.38 24.71
C GLY A 39 0.38 9.52 24.47
N GLU A 40 1.05 8.49 23.95
CA GLU A 40 2.48 8.50 23.65
C GLU A 40 2.77 9.24 22.33
N LYS A 41 4.01 9.70 22.16
CA LYS A 41 4.49 10.22 20.88
C LYS A 41 4.58 9.08 19.87
N VAL A 42 3.80 9.17 18.80
CA VAL A 42 3.81 8.17 17.72
C VAL A 42 5.15 8.18 17.00
N ASP A 43 5.80 7.01 16.93
CA ASP A 43 7.04 6.84 16.19
C ASP A 43 6.77 6.71 14.69
N LEU A 44 7.23 7.70 13.92
CA LEU A 44 7.11 7.77 12.46
C LEU A 44 8.38 7.34 11.72
N GLY A 45 9.39 6.91 12.46
CA GLY A 45 10.64 6.38 11.94
C GLY A 45 10.46 5.06 11.19
N GLU A 46 11.57 4.61 10.61
CA GLU A 46 11.64 3.30 9.95
C GLU A 46 11.82 2.21 11.00
N ASP A 47 10.90 1.26 11.01
CA ASP A 47 10.97 0.06 11.84
C ASP A 47 11.79 -1.02 11.10
N ARG A 48 13.11 -1.07 11.36
CA ARG A 48 14.04 -1.98 10.66
C ARG A 48 13.65 -3.45 10.82
N LEU A 49 13.18 -3.84 12.01
CA LEU A 49 12.75 -5.22 12.26
C LEU A 49 11.54 -5.59 11.38
N LEU A 50 10.52 -4.73 11.34
CA LEU A 50 9.38 -4.95 10.44
C LEU A 50 9.81 -4.93 8.96
N TYR A 51 10.73 -4.04 8.58
CA TYR A 51 11.27 -4.03 7.23
C TYR A 51 11.92 -5.37 6.87
N ASP A 52 12.77 -5.93 7.72
CA ASP A 52 13.48 -7.19 7.44
C ASP A 52 12.53 -8.39 7.37
N ILE A 53 11.49 -8.42 8.21
CA ILE A 53 10.43 -9.44 8.17
C ILE A 53 9.66 -9.39 6.84
N PHE A 54 9.27 -8.20 6.39
CA PHE A 54 8.37 -8.06 5.23
C PHE A 54 9.08 -7.89 3.89
N LYS A 55 10.33 -7.42 3.86
CA LYS A 55 11.16 -7.31 2.65
C LYS A 55 11.12 -8.58 1.77
N PRO A 56 11.29 -9.81 2.30
CA PRO A 56 11.19 -11.02 1.47
C PRO A 56 9.77 -11.32 0.97
N LEU A 57 8.73 -10.82 1.64
CA LEU A 57 7.31 -11.07 1.35
C LEU A 57 6.71 -10.09 0.35
N VAL A 58 7.09 -8.81 0.43
CA VAL A 58 6.51 -7.73 -0.40
C VAL A 58 7.52 -7.06 -1.31
N GLY A 59 8.82 -7.33 -1.14
CA GLY A 59 9.91 -6.70 -1.88
C GLY A 59 10.40 -5.43 -1.21
N SER A 60 11.72 -5.20 -1.25
CA SER A 60 12.39 -4.08 -0.56
C SER A 60 11.76 -2.71 -0.88
N ALA A 61 11.61 -2.39 -2.17
CA ALA A 61 11.04 -1.11 -2.58
C ALA A 61 9.59 -0.95 -2.13
N THR A 62 8.76 -1.99 -2.26
CA THR A 62 7.36 -2.00 -1.82
C THR A 62 7.25 -1.80 -0.31
N ALA A 63 8.07 -2.50 0.48
CA ALA A 63 8.07 -2.39 1.94
C ALA A 63 8.36 -0.94 2.38
N GLN A 64 9.45 -0.36 1.84
CA GLN A 64 9.80 1.04 2.13
C GLN A 64 8.69 2.01 1.72
N GLN A 65 8.06 1.81 0.56
CA GLN A 65 6.97 2.67 0.10
C GLN A 65 5.74 2.58 1.00
N ILE A 66 5.36 1.37 1.46
CA ILE A 66 4.24 1.19 2.40
C ILE A 66 4.54 1.90 3.73
N MET A 67 5.75 1.71 4.27
CA MET A 67 6.17 2.38 5.52
C MET A 67 6.13 3.90 5.38
N ARG A 68 6.67 4.44 4.28
CA ARG A 68 6.64 5.88 3.97
C ARG A 68 5.21 6.41 3.85
N LYS A 69 4.35 5.73 3.10
CA LYS A 69 2.94 6.11 2.95
C LYS A 69 2.17 6.05 4.26
N ASN A 70 2.49 5.10 5.14
CA ASN A 70 1.91 5.07 6.48
C ASN A 70 2.38 6.29 7.30
N SER A 71 3.68 6.62 7.28
CA SER A 71 4.19 7.81 7.97
C SER A 71 3.58 9.11 7.41
N GLU A 72 3.41 9.22 6.09
CA GLU A 72 2.71 10.34 5.45
C GLU A 72 1.26 10.47 5.93
N ALA A 73 0.52 9.35 6.02
CA ALA A 73 -0.86 9.35 6.52
C ALA A 73 -0.94 9.85 7.97
N TRP A 74 0.00 9.46 8.83
CA TRP A 74 0.08 9.97 10.20
C TRP A 74 0.46 11.45 10.27
N ARG A 75 1.43 11.91 9.47
CA ARG A 75 1.77 13.34 9.39
C ARG A 75 0.56 14.17 8.95
N SER A 76 -0.18 13.70 7.96
CA SER A 76 -1.41 14.35 7.48
C SER A 76 -2.47 14.43 8.59
N PHE A 77 -2.67 13.33 9.34
CA PHE A 77 -3.59 13.31 10.49
C PHE A 77 -3.20 14.32 11.56
N PHE A 78 -1.93 14.42 11.94
CA PHE A 78 -1.47 15.40 12.93
C PHE A 78 -1.60 16.84 12.42
N ALA A 79 -1.32 17.09 11.14
CA ALA A 79 -1.52 18.40 10.53
C ALA A 79 -3.00 18.82 10.59
N LEU A 80 -3.93 17.90 10.30
CA LEU A 80 -5.37 18.15 10.42
C LEU A 80 -5.78 18.42 11.87
N LYS A 81 -5.27 17.66 12.85
CA LYS A 81 -5.50 17.94 14.28
C LYS A 81 -5.01 19.34 14.69
N LYS A 82 -3.83 19.75 14.24
CA LYS A 82 -3.28 21.09 14.49
C LYS A 82 -4.16 22.18 13.86
N ARG A 83 -4.68 21.97 12.65
CA ARG A 83 -5.63 22.90 12.01
C ARG A 83 -6.94 22.99 12.78
N LYS A 84 -7.47 21.86 13.28
CA LYS A 84 -8.67 21.83 14.12
C LYS A 84 -8.52 22.68 15.37
N ALA A 85 -7.41 22.51 16.09
CA ALA A 85 -7.12 23.27 17.31
C ALA A 85 -7.03 24.79 17.06
N LYS A 86 -6.73 25.21 15.82
CA LYS A 86 -6.66 26.62 15.40
C LYS A 86 -7.97 27.14 14.79
N GLY A 87 -9.03 26.34 14.73
CA GLY A 87 -10.27 26.72 14.03
C GLY A 87 -10.14 26.84 12.51
N LYS A 88 -9.07 26.29 11.90
CA LYS A 88 -8.73 26.43 10.46
C LYS A 88 -9.09 25.19 9.63
N LEU A 89 -10.08 24.41 10.08
CA LEU A 89 -10.58 23.28 9.30
C LEU A 89 -11.61 23.76 8.27
N PRO A 90 -11.59 23.21 7.05
CA PRO A 90 -12.69 23.40 6.12
C PRO A 90 -14.01 22.90 6.74
N PRO A 91 -15.13 23.62 6.57
CA PRO A 91 -16.43 23.26 7.13
C PRO A 91 -16.91 21.84 6.75
N GLU A 92 -16.47 21.34 5.60
CA GLU A 92 -16.81 20.02 5.07
C GLU A 92 -16.18 18.89 5.90
N VAL A 93 -15.11 19.17 6.66
CA VAL A 93 -14.39 18.16 7.46
C VAL A 93 -15.07 17.96 8.81
N LYS A 94 -16.05 17.07 8.84
CA LYS A 94 -16.82 16.74 10.06
C LYS A 94 -16.02 15.95 11.11
N ARG A 95 -15.11 15.07 10.68
CA ARG A 95 -14.36 14.17 11.57
C ARG A 95 -12.93 13.96 11.09
N ILE A 96 -11.97 14.10 12.00
CA ILE A 96 -10.58 13.70 11.80
C ILE A 96 -10.36 12.40 12.55
N SER A 97 -9.93 11.35 11.84
CA SER A 97 -9.64 10.03 12.42
C SER A 97 -8.20 9.62 12.13
N PRO A 98 -7.53 8.89 13.05
CA PRO A 98 -6.21 8.35 12.78
C PRO A 98 -6.27 7.37 11.59
N PRO A 99 -5.13 7.13 10.91
CA PRO A 99 -5.09 6.23 9.76
C PRO A 99 -5.74 4.88 10.03
N GLY A 100 -6.53 4.42 9.05
CA GLY A 100 -7.27 3.16 9.13
C GLY A 100 -6.44 1.95 8.70
N TYR A 101 -6.96 0.77 8.98
CA TYR A 101 -6.42 -0.49 8.47
C TYR A 101 -6.80 -0.70 7.00
N TRP A 102 -5.96 -1.41 6.24
CA TRP A 102 -6.32 -1.98 4.94
C TRP A 102 -7.17 -3.23 5.15
N LYS A 103 -8.37 -3.00 5.69
CA LYS A 103 -9.42 -3.99 5.96
C LYS A 103 -10.76 -3.35 5.59
N ASP A 104 -11.59 -4.12 4.92
CA ASP A 104 -12.99 -3.80 4.73
C ASP A 104 -13.73 -4.13 6.04
N ARG A 105 -14.47 -3.16 6.58
CA ARG A 105 -15.11 -3.31 7.89
C ARG A 105 -16.39 -4.13 7.84
N ALA A 106 -17.06 -4.22 6.69
CA ALA A 106 -18.31 -4.95 6.54
C ALA A 106 -18.05 -6.44 6.31
N THR A 107 -17.05 -6.76 5.48
CA THR A 107 -16.71 -8.15 5.09
C THR A 107 -15.57 -8.74 5.90
N GLU A 108 -14.92 -7.93 6.72
CA GLU A 108 -13.69 -8.24 7.45
C GLU A 108 -12.48 -8.61 6.58
N ARG A 109 -12.60 -8.55 5.26
CA ARG A 109 -11.54 -8.94 4.32
C ARG A 109 -10.46 -7.88 4.22
N LYS A 110 -9.22 -8.30 3.95
CA LYS A 110 -8.11 -7.36 3.66
C LYS A 110 -8.43 -6.56 2.40
N ARG A 111 -8.11 -5.27 2.40
CA ARG A 111 -8.13 -4.46 1.17
C ARG A 111 -6.85 -4.76 0.39
N LEU A 112 -7.00 -5.29 -0.82
CA LEU A 112 -5.88 -5.69 -1.67
C LEU A 112 -5.28 -4.45 -2.36
N ILE A 113 -4.15 -3.99 -1.85
CA ILE A 113 -3.43 -2.82 -2.37
C ILE A 113 -1.94 -3.17 -2.48
N ILE A 114 -1.34 -2.86 -3.63
CA ILE A 114 0.11 -2.97 -3.84
C ILE A 114 0.63 -1.57 -4.17
N VAL A 115 1.60 -1.10 -3.41
CA VAL A 115 2.26 0.19 -3.66
C VAL A 115 3.53 -0.05 -4.45
N ILE A 116 3.56 0.39 -5.71
CA ILE A 116 4.71 0.19 -6.60
C ILE A 116 5.36 1.54 -6.87
N ARG A 117 6.70 1.60 -6.74
CA ARG A 117 7.49 2.79 -7.08
C ARG A 117 7.43 3.04 -8.59
N ARG A 118 7.35 4.32 -9.01
CA ARG A 118 7.12 4.74 -10.41
C ARG A 118 8.06 4.09 -11.43
N ASP A 119 9.33 3.93 -11.08
CA ASP A 119 10.39 3.36 -11.91
C ASP A 119 10.40 1.82 -11.94
N LEU A 120 9.60 1.15 -11.09
CA LEU A 120 9.50 -0.30 -11.00
C LEU A 120 8.30 -0.88 -11.74
N TYR A 121 7.61 -0.07 -12.54
CA TYR A 121 6.68 -0.56 -13.54
C TYR A 121 6.80 0.22 -14.85
N THR A 122 6.40 -0.42 -15.93
CA THR A 122 6.13 0.27 -17.19
C THR A 122 4.68 0.01 -17.60
N PHE A 123 4.03 1.06 -18.09
CA PHE A 123 2.67 1.02 -18.59
C PHE A 123 2.70 1.43 -20.06
N SER A 124 2.44 0.51 -20.98
CA SER A 124 2.46 0.76 -22.42
C SER A 124 1.05 0.77 -23.01
N GLN A 125 0.90 1.46 -24.15
CA GLN A 125 -0.33 1.44 -24.97
C GLN A 125 -0.68 0.05 -25.50
N SER A 126 0.26 -0.89 -25.49
CA SER A 126 0.04 -2.30 -25.88
C SER A 126 -0.76 -3.13 -24.86
N SER A 127 -1.61 -2.49 -24.05
CA SER A 127 -2.52 -3.14 -23.10
C SER A 127 -1.82 -4.05 -22.08
N LYS A 128 -0.56 -3.75 -21.73
CA LYS A 128 0.25 -4.53 -20.77
C LYS A 128 0.95 -3.62 -19.77
N ILE A 129 0.96 -4.06 -18.52
CA ILE A 129 1.78 -3.49 -17.45
C ILE A 129 2.92 -4.47 -17.17
N ARG A 130 4.17 -3.99 -17.14
CA ARG A 130 5.32 -4.78 -16.73
C ARG A 130 5.76 -4.33 -15.34
N ILE A 131 5.67 -5.20 -14.34
CA ILE A 131 5.99 -4.88 -12.95
C ILE A 131 7.29 -5.58 -12.56
N LYS A 132 8.33 -4.78 -12.28
CA LYS A 132 9.66 -5.26 -11.86
C LYS A 132 9.74 -5.48 -10.34
N ALA A 133 8.83 -4.88 -9.57
CA ALA A 133 8.85 -4.88 -8.11
C ALA A 133 8.43 -6.20 -7.43
N ALA A 134 7.90 -7.18 -8.19
CA ALA A 134 7.38 -8.41 -7.60
C ALA A 134 8.47 -9.18 -6.81
N PRO A 135 8.17 -9.65 -5.58
CA PRO A 135 9.14 -10.31 -4.72
C PRO A 135 9.72 -11.56 -5.36
N ARG A 136 11.03 -11.77 -5.21
CA ARG A 136 11.72 -12.93 -5.79
C ARG A 136 11.10 -14.26 -5.32
N LYS A 137 10.84 -14.42 -4.02
CA LYS A 137 10.23 -15.63 -3.44
C LYS A 137 8.85 -15.93 -4.02
N LEU A 138 8.01 -14.90 -4.23
CA LEU A 138 6.70 -15.08 -4.87
C LEU A 138 6.84 -15.46 -6.34
N LYS A 139 7.76 -14.82 -7.07
CA LYS A 139 8.03 -15.18 -8.46
C LYS A 139 8.50 -16.63 -8.58
N GLU A 140 9.40 -17.09 -7.71
CA GLU A 140 9.85 -18.48 -7.67
C GLU A 140 8.70 -19.44 -7.36
N LYS A 141 7.92 -19.18 -6.29
CA LYS A 141 6.74 -19.98 -5.89
C LYS A 141 5.76 -20.21 -7.03
N TYR A 142 5.50 -19.17 -7.82
CA TYR A 142 4.57 -19.26 -8.94
C TYR A 142 5.26 -19.58 -10.27
N GLY A 143 6.59 -19.74 -10.34
CA GLY A 143 7.32 -20.01 -11.59
C GLY A 143 7.26 -18.85 -12.60
N VAL A 144 7.36 -17.61 -12.14
CA VAL A 144 7.44 -16.40 -12.97
C VAL A 144 8.90 -16.01 -13.16
N ARG A 145 9.35 -15.90 -14.41
CA ARG A 145 10.68 -15.38 -14.76
C ARG A 145 10.58 -13.93 -15.23
N GLY A 146 11.53 -13.08 -14.85
CA GLY A 146 11.56 -11.67 -15.24
C GLY A 146 10.50 -10.79 -14.55
N PRO A 147 10.07 -9.69 -15.19
CA PRO A 147 8.98 -8.85 -14.72
C PRO A 147 7.61 -9.55 -14.81
N LEU A 148 6.72 -9.25 -13.86
CA LEU A 148 5.34 -9.71 -13.91
C LEU A 148 4.60 -8.93 -15.02
N ILE A 149 3.89 -9.63 -15.90
CA ILE A 149 3.17 -9.02 -17.01
C ILE A 149 1.67 -9.15 -16.74
N VAL A 150 0.96 -8.02 -16.68
CA VAL A 150 -0.48 -7.98 -16.42
C VAL A 150 -1.14 -7.29 -17.60
N ARG A 151 -2.11 -7.94 -18.26
CA ARG A 151 -2.90 -7.28 -19.31
C ARG A 151 -3.85 -6.28 -18.65
N TRP A 152 -4.21 -5.23 -19.37
CA TRP A 152 -5.23 -4.29 -18.93
C TRP A 152 -6.16 -3.90 -20.07
N VAL A 153 -7.38 -3.49 -19.75
CA VAL A 153 -8.38 -3.01 -20.72
C VAL A 153 -9.00 -1.70 -20.27
N GLY A 154 -9.56 -0.96 -21.22
CA GLY A 154 -10.28 0.30 -20.98
C GLY A 154 -9.53 1.54 -21.48
N ARG A 155 -9.95 2.71 -21.02
CA ARG A 155 -9.30 4.00 -21.34
C ARG A 155 -8.66 4.58 -20.07
N PRO A 156 -7.32 4.70 -20.00
CA PRO A 156 -6.65 5.35 -18.90
C PRO A 156 -6.94 6.84 -18.91
N ARG A 157 -7.20 7.43 -17.74
CA ARG A 157 -7.51 8.86 -17.62
C ARG A 157 -6.28 9.77 -17.69
N TRP A 158 -5.08 9.19 -17.77
CA TRP A 158 -3.80 9.90 -17.77
C TRP A 158 -3.12 9.92 -19.14
N TRP A 159 -3.73 9.30 -20.15
CA TRP A 159 -3.42 9.54 -21.56
C TRP A 159 -4.55 10.44 -22.06
N GLY A 160 -4.21 11.70 -22.32
CA GLY A 160 -5.11 12.65 -22.99
C GLY A 160 -5.42 12.19 -24.39
#